data_AF-A0A293ML11-F1
#
_entry.id   AF-A0A293ML11-F1
#
_cell.length_a   1.000
_cell.length_b   1.000
_cell.length_c   1.000
_cell.angle_alpha   90.00
_cell.angle_beta   90.00
_cell.angle_gamma   90.00
#
_symmetry.space_group_name_H-M   'P 1'
#
loop_
_entity.id
_entity.type
_entity.pdbx_description
1 polymer ?
#
loop_
_entity_poly.entity_id
_entity_poly.type
_entity_poly.pdbx_seq_one_letter_code
_entity_poly.pdbx_strand_id
1 'polypeptide(L)'
;MFFICGLRWTFGRLYLQNSTFIAGLLSGFFSILVERQSRRRVLSVYMLNQCSEIIFNMLESRDKVRRLPNGEVYMFAVSLALFLYFMSIKRDLKDPISYVLRHLMGKEEFSRSNPALGPGTADNGTDFRSCPHPASCSYNVAKGFAIPFLAGYGVRALLSLVSRRGPFTDSLYKALTSPSHIRQGLFLGGTIAMFRACKCVLRQISGRERHWHSLVGGFLGGLCMTACPNSSLALYLTWKLIEV
;
A
#
# COMPACT_ATOMS: atom_id res chain seq x y z
N MET A 1 8.88 33.21 9.70
CA MET A 1 8.95 34.49 10.44
C MET A 1 8.38 35.68 9.66
N PHE A 2 8.70 35.84 8.36
CA PHE A 2 8.19 36.95 7.53
C PHE A 2 6.66 37.15 7.61
N PHE A 3 5.87 36.09 7.45
CA PHE A 3 4.39 36.17 7.49
C PHE A 3 3.82 36.53 8.88
N ILE A 4 4.49 36.14 9.97
CA ILE A 4 4.07 36.47 11.34
C ILE A 4 4.31 37.97 11.59
N CYS A 5 5.45 38.50 11.14
CA CYS A 5 5.75 39.93 11.22
C CYS A 5 4.80 40.77 10.36
N GLY A 6 4.45 40.28 9.16
CA GLY A 6 3.45 40.92 8.30
C GLY A 6 2.06 41.00 8.93
N LEU A 7 1.56 39.89 9.49
CA LEU A 7 0.26 39.87 10.19
C LEU A 7 0.24 40.75 11.44
N ARG A 8 1.36 40.83 12.17
CA ARG A 8 1.50 41.74 13.32
C ARG A 8 1.41 43.20 12.88
N TRP A 9 2.00 43.55 11.75
CA TRP A 9 1.98 44.91 11.21
C TRP A 9 0.58 45.32 10.73
N THR A 10 -0.17 44.42 10.07
CA THR A 10 -1.51 44.73 9.53
C THR A 10 -2.60 44.83 10.60
N PHE A 11 -2.56 43.99 11.64
CA PHE A 11 -3.64 43.92 12.65
C PHE A 11 -3.31 44.64 13.96
N GLY A 12 -2.06 45.05 14.19
CA GLY A 12 -1.61 45.74 15.41
C GLY A 12 -1.66 44.91 16.71
N ARG A 13 -2.43 43.81 16.75
CA ARG A 13 -2.53 42.83 17.84
C ARG A 13 -2.28 41.41 17.32
N LEU A 14 -1.55 40.62 18.11
CA LEU A 14 -1.23 39.22 17.81
C LEU A 14 -2.20 38.29 18.56
N TYR A 15 -3.20 37.77 17.86
CA TYR A 15 -3.99 36.64 18.35
C TYR A 15 -3.22 35.35 18.08
N LEU A 16 -2.43 34.91 19.06
CA LEU A 16 -1.43 33.84 18.90
C LEU A 16 -1.95 32.60 18.16
N GLN A 17 -3.17 32.14 18.44
CA GLN A 17 -3.68 30.90 17.86
C GLN A 17 -4.13 31.06 16.39
N ASN A 18 -4.82 32.14 16.04
CA ASN A 18 -5.29 32.37 14.67
C ASN A 18 -4.17 32.90 13.77
N SER A 19 -3.31 33.77 14.30
CA SER A 19 -2.22 34.38 13.53
C SER A 19 -1.10 33.39 13.20
N THR A 20 -0.79 32.44 14.09
CA THR A 20 0.20 31.38 13.80
C THR A 20 -0.31 30.37 12.77
N PHE A 21 -1.60 30.04 12.80
CA PHE A 21 -2.22 29.18 11.81
C PHE A 21 -2.14 29.78 10.40
N ILE A 22 -2.59 31.03 10.23
CA ILE A 22 -2.56 31.71 8.92
C ILE A 22 -1.13 31.89 8.45
N ALA A 23 -0.21 32.34 9.32
CA ALA A 23 1.18 32.50 8.96
C ALA A 23 1.85 31.18 8.56
N GLY A 24 1.53 30.09 9.26
CA GLY A 24 2.02 28.74 8.95
C GLY A 24 1.49 28.24 7.61
N LEU A 25 0.19 28.44 7.33
CA LEU A 25 -0.45 28.02 6.09
C LEU A 25 0.13 28.77 4.88
N LEU A 26 0.26 30.09 4.98
CA LEU A 26 0.91 30.91 3.94
C LEU A 26 2.37 30.50 3.76
N SER A 27 3.13 30.37 4.84
CA SER A 27 4.53 29.96 4.76
C SER A 27 4.71 28.60 4.11
N GLY A 28 3.86 27.62 4.44
CA GLY A 28 3.87 26.29 3.84
C GLY A 28 3.54 26.33 2.34
N PHE A 29 2.51 27.09 1.97
CA PHE A 29 2.09 27.25 0.57
C PHE A 29 3.22 27.86 -0.29
N PHE A 30 3.83 28.95 0.17
CA PHE A 30 4.95 29.58 -0.54
C PHE A 30 6.19 28.68 -0.56
N SER A 31 6.47 27.91 0.50
CA SER A 31 7.58 26.94 0.51
C SER A 31 7.41 25.84 -0.55
N ILE A 32 6.19 25.36 -0.78
CA ILE A 32 5.90 24.33 -1.80
C ILE A 32 6.11 24.91 -3.22
N LEU A 33 5.78 26.18 -3.44
CA LEU A 33 5.96 26.86 -4.72
C LEU A 33 7.43 27.12 -5.08
N VAL A 34 8.34 27.14 -4.09
CA VAL A 34 9.79 27.26 -4.31
C VAL A 34 10.43 25.92 -4.68
N GLU A 35 9.90 24.81 -4.15
CA GLU A 35 10.46 23.48 -4.37
C GLU A 35 10.34 23.03 -5.84
N ARG A 36 11.19 22.10 -6.32
CA ARG A 36 11.11 21.62 -7.72
C ARG A 36 9.81 20.84 -8.00
N GLN A 37 9.16 21.07 -9.15
CA GLN A 37 7.86 20.48 -9.52
C GLN A 37 7.82 18.94 -9.40
N SER A 38 8.94 18.24 -9.64
CA SER A 38 9.03 16.78 -9.50
C SER A 38 8.94 16.29 -8.05
N ARG A 39 9.41 17.07 -7.07
CA ARG A 39 9.43 16.70 -5.64
C ARG A 39 8.14 17.12 -4.91
N ARG A 40 7.45 18.15 -5.39
CA ARG A 40 6.25 18.72 -4.75
C ARG A 40 5.19 17.67 -4.43
N ARG A 41 4.87 16.79 -5.39
CA ARG A 41 3.84 15.75 -5.22
C ARG A 41 4.21 14.74 -4.13
N VAL A 42 5.47 14.31 -4.08
CA VAL A 42 5.95 13.36 -3.06
C VAL A 42 5.94 14.01 -1.67
N LEU A 43 6.40 15.26 -1.57
CA LEU A 43 6.43 16.01 -0.33
C LEU A 43 5.02 16.32 0.19
N SER A 44 4.08 16.69 -0.69
CA SER A 44 2.71 16.99 -0.30
C SER A 44 1.99 15.76 0.26
N VAL A 45 2.18 14.59 -0.35
CA VAL A 45 1.61 13.34 0.16
C VAL A 45 2.24 12.96 1.51
N TYR A 46 3.55 13.14 1.66
CA TYR A 46 4.22 12.94 2.96
C TYR A 46 3.65 13.87 4.04
N MET A 47 3.53 15.16 3.75
CA MET A 47 2.98 16.14 4.71
C MET A 47 1.50 15.89 5.00
N LEU A 48 0.72 15.40 4.02
CA LEU A 48 -0.67 14.98 4.23
C LEU A 48 -0.75 13.79 5.20
N ASN A 49 0.11 12.78 5.01
CA ASN A 49 0.20 11.64 5.93
C ASN A 49 0.56 12.11 7.35
N GLN A 50 1.59 12.96 7.49
CA GLN A 50 1.99 13.51 8.79
C GLN A 50 0.88 14.35 9.44
N CYS A 51 0.19 15.17 8.64
CA CYS A 51 -0.93 16.00 9.10
C CYS A 51 -2.07 15.14 9.63
N SER A 52 -2.41 14.05 8.93
CA SER A 52 -3.47 13.13 9.39
C SER A 52 -3.14 12.48 10.73
N GLU A 53 -1.87 12.15 10.99
CA GLU A 53 -1.42 11.63 12.28
C GLU A 53 -1.53 12.68 13.38
N ILE A 54 -1.15 13.92 13.10
CA ILE A 54 -1.28 15.05 14.06
C ILE A 54 -2.76 15.29 14.39
N ILE A 55 -3.64 15.32 13.39
CA ILE A 55 -5.08 15.51 13.59
C ILE A 55 -5.64 14.37 14.45
N PHE A 56 -5.25 13.13 14.17
CA PHE A 56 -5.67 11.98 14.97
C PHE A 56 -5.21 12.10 16.44
N ASN A 57 -3.95 12.47 16.68
CA ASN A 57 -3.42 12.68 18.03
C ASN A 57 -4.14 13.85 18.76
N MET A 58 -4.48 14.93 18.05
CA MET A 58 -5.26 16.04 18.60
C MET A 58 -6.71 15.67 18.91
N LEU A 59 -7.31 14.76 18.15
CA LEU A 59 -8.66 14.25 18.39
C LEU A 59 -8.70 13.29 19.58
N GLU A 60 -7.67 12.47 19.72
CA GLU A 60 -7.49 11.59 20.87
C GLU A 60 -7.27 12.38 22.16
N SER A 61 -6.45 13.44 22.14
CA SER A 61 -6.24 14.29 23.34
C SER A 61 -7.50 15.04 23.80
N ARG A 62 -8.57 15.00 23.01
CA ARG A 62 -9.88 15.59 23.31
C ARG A 62 -10.95 14.52 23.57
N ASP A 63 -10.55 13.25 23.73
CA ASP A 63 -11.40 12.08 23.93
C ASP A 63 -12.50 11.89 22.85
N LYS A 64 -12.32 12.48 21.66
CA LYS A 64 -13.29 12.37 20.55
C LYS A 64 -13.10 11.08 19.76
N VAL A 65 -11.89 10.55 19.74
CA VAL A 65 -11.52 9.35 18.97
C VAL A 65 -10.70 8.44 19.88
N ARG A 66 -11.00 7.15 19.87
CA ARG A 66 -10.25 6.14 20.62
C ARG A 66 -9.17 5.53 19.74
N ARG A 67 -7.97 5.31 20.28
CA ARG A 67 -6.95 4.48 19.63
C ARG A 67 -7.38 3.02 19.61
N LEU A 68 -7.46 2.45 18.42
CA LEU A 68 -7.64 1.01 18.24
C LEU A 68 -6.27 0.33 18.22
N PRO A 69 -6.09 -0.81 18.91
CA PRO A 69 -4.86 -1.58 18.81
C PRO A 69 -4.68 -2.05 17.36
N ASN A 70 -3.47 -1.86 16.81
CA ASN A 70 -3.13 -2.17 15.41
C ASN A 70 -4.08 -1.51 14.37
N GLY A 71 -4.58 -0.31 14.66
CA GLY A 71 -5.51 0.41 13.77
C GLY A 71 -4.98 0.57 12.34
N GLU A 72 -3.66 0.72 12.17
CA GLU A 72 -3.03 0.80 10.85
C GLU A 72 -3.23 -0.47 10.01
N VAL A 73 -3.23 -1.66 10.64
CA VAL A 73 -3.44 -2.94 9.94
C VAL A 73 -4.84 -3.03 9.39
N TYR A 74 -5.85 -2.65 10.18
CA TYR A 74 -7.23 -2.62 9.72
C TYR A 74 -7.45 -1.57 8.63
N MET A 75 -6.87 -0.37 8.78
CA MET A 75 -6.91 0.67 7.75
C MET A 75 -6.30 0.18 6.44
N PHE A 76 -5.13 -0.46 6.49
CA PHE A 76 -4.49 -1.03 5.30
C PHE A 76 -5.32 -2.16 4.69
N ALA A 77 -5.84 -3.08 5.51
CA ALA A 77 -6.62 -4.23 5.02
C ALA A 77 -7.90 -3.81 4.31
N VAL A 78 -8.65 -2.87 4.89
CA VAL A 78 -9.86 -2.30 4.25
C VAL A 78 -9.49 -1.53 3.00
N SER A 79 -8.43 -0.70 3.05
CA SER A 79 -8.01 0.10 1.90
C SER A 79 -7.56 -0.78 0.73
N LEU A 80 -6.78 -1.83 1.01
CA LEU A 80 -6.33 -2.80 0.02
C LEU A 80 -7.50 -3.59 -0.57
N ALA A 81 -8.43 -4.05 0.26
CA ALA A 81 -9.64 -4.76 -0.19
C ALA A 81 -10.46 -3.93 -1.17
N LEU A 82 -10.75 -2.67 -0.82
CA LEU A 82 -11.53 -1.77 -1.65
C LEU A 82 -10.77 -1.38 -2.93
N PHE A 83 -9.46 -1.12 -2.83
CA PHE A 83 -8.65 -0.79 -4.00
C PHE A 83 -8.64 -1.92 -5.03
N LEU A 84 -8.45 -3.17 -4.58
CA LEU A 84 -8.47 -4.35 -5.45
C LEU A 84 -9.87 -4.67 -5.98
N TYR A 85 -10.91 -4.41 -5.20
CA TYR A 85 -12.29 -4.48 -5.66
C TYR A 85 -12.55 -3.49 -6.79
N PHE A 86 -12.20 -2.21 -6.61
CA PHE A 86 -12.35 -1.20 -7.66
C PHE A 86 -11.51 -1.53 -8.89
N MET A 87 -10.28 -2.02 -8.74
CA MET A 87 -9.45 -2.48 -9.86
C MET A 87 -10.06 -3.68 -10.61
N SER A 88 -10.85 -4.50 -9.93
CA SER A 88 -11.53 -5.64 -10.54
C SER A 88 -12.80 -5.23 -11.31
N ILE A 89 -13.39 -4.08 -10.99
CA ILE A 89 -14.56 -3.51 -11.65
C ILE A 89 -14.14 -2.54 -12.77
N LYS A 90 -13.36 -1.52 -12.42
CA LYS A 90 -12.87 -0.47 -13.32
C LYS A 90 -11.49 -0.87 -13.85
N ARG A 91 -11.42 -1.22 -15.14
CA ARG A 91 -10.18 -1.72 -15.75
C ARG A 91 -9.24 -0.63 -16.27
N ASP A 92 -9.75 0.58 -16.48
CA ASP A 92 -9.01 1.69 -17.11
C ASP A 92 -8.20 2.56 -16.14
N LEU A 93 -7.98 2.09 -14.90
CA LEU A 93 -7.09 2.77 -13.95
C LEU A 93 -5.63 2.67 -14.39
N LYS A 94 -5.11 3.76 -14.99
CA LYS A 94 -3.72 3.92 -15.46
C LYS A 94 -2.80 4.59 -14.45
N ASP A 95 -2.95 4.26 -13.17
CA ASP A 95 -2.04 4.73 -12.12
C ASP A 95 -0.76 3.89 -12.05
N PRO A 96 0.40 4.47 -11.68
CA PRO A 96 1.63 3.70 -11.46
C PRO A 96 1.45 2.63 -10.36
N ILE A 97 0.63 2.91 -9.35
CA ILE A 97 0.36 1.98 -8.24
C ILE A 97 -0.54 0.84 -8.69
N SER A 98 -1.56 1.12 -9.51
CA SER A 98 -2.43 0.07 -10.07
C SER A 98 -1.62 -0.84 -10.99
N TYR A 99 -0.65 -0.30 -11.75
CA TYR A 99 0.28 -1.08 -12.55
C TYR A 99 1.14 -2.02 -11.69
N VAL A 100 1.77 -1.48 -10.64
CA VAL A 100 2.59 -2.28 -9.71
C VAL A 100 1.74 -3.35 -9.03
N LEU A 101 0.58 -3.01 -8.48
CA LEU A 101 -0.30 -3.96 -7.81
C LEU A 101 -0.82 -5.05 -8.76
N ARG A 102 -1.20 -4.72 -10.01
CA ARG A 102 -1.57 -5.73 -11.02
C ARG A 102 -0.42 -6.67 -11.31
N HIS A 103 0.79 -6.14 -11.47
CA HIS A 103 1.95 -6.95 -11.75
C HIS A 103 2.29 -7.87 -10.57
N LEU A 104 2.28 -7.31 -9.37
CA LEU A 104 2.60 -7.99 -8.12
C LEU A 104 1.58 -9.11 -7.81
N MET A 105 0.29 -8.82 -7.94
CA MET A 105 -0.77 -9.78 -7.64
C MET A 105 -0.99 -10.82 -8.74
N GLY A 106 -0.54 -10.55 -9.96
CA GLY A 106 -0.66 -11.45 -11.12
C GLY A 106 -1.63 -10.89 -12.15
N LYS A 107 -1.16 -10.65 -13.37
CA LYS A 107 -1.97 -10.09 -14.47
C LYS A 107 -3.12 -11.03 -14.82
N GLU A 108 -2.85 -12.33 -14.76
CA GLU A 108 -3.78 -13.44 -14.96
C GLU A 108 -4.99 -13.39 -14.02
N GLU A 109 -4.84 -12.83 -12.82
CA GLU A 109 -5.92 -12.74 -11.83
C GLU A 109 -6.94 -11.65 -12.12
N PHE A 110 -6.62 -10.68 -12.99
CA PHE A 110 -7.50 -9.55 -13.35
C PHE A 110 -7.93 -9.56 -14.82
N SER A 111 -7.20 -10.26 -15.70
CA SER A 111 -7.47 -10.31 -17.14
C SER A 111 -8.78 -11.02 -17.53
N ARG A 112 -9.30 -11.98 -16.75
CA ARG A 112 -10.42 -12.84 -17.17
C ARG A 112 -11.85 -12.30 -16.96
N SER A 113 -12.09 -11.15 -16.34
CA SER A 113 -13.41 -10.49 -16.39
C SER A 113 -13.74 -9.82 -17.75
N ASN A 114 -13.15 -10.28 -18.87
CA ASN A 114 -13.47 -9.85 -20.23
C ASN A 114 -14.59 -10.75 -20.78
N PRO A 115 -15.81 -10.25 -21.02
CA PRO A 115 -16.81 -10.97 -21.81
C PRO A 115 -16.48 -11.04 -23.31
N ALA A 116 -15.39 -10.39 -23.76
CA ALA A 116 -15.15 -10.05 -25.16
C ALA A 116 -13.86 -10.64 -25.78
N LEU A 117 -13.33 -11.75 -25.26
CA LEU A 117 -12.28 -12.49 -25.98
C LEU A 117 -12.84 -13.81 -26.50
N GLY A 118 -13.19 -13.78 -27.78
CA GLY A 118 -13.44 -14.95 -28.62
C GLY A 118 -12.20 -15.83 -28.79
N PRO A 119 -12.33 -16.90 -29.59
CA PRO A 119 -11.60 -18.16 -29.45
C PRO A 119 -10.14 -18.02 -29.88
N GLY A 120 -9.23 -18.39 -28.99
CA GLY A 120 -7.79 -18.31 -29.24
C GLY A 120 -6.98 -19.21 -28.32
N THR A 121 -7.50 -20.41 -28.08
CA THR A 121 -6.81 -21.69 -27.82
C THR A 121 -7.92 -22.68 -27.48
N ALA A 122 -8.57 -23.16 -28.53
CA ALA A 122 -9.30 -24.41 -28.45
C ALA A 122 -8.25 -25.51 -28.28
N ASP A 123 -8.04 -25.92 -27.04
CA ASP A 123 -7.86 -27.34 -26.76
C ASP A 123 -8.86 -27.72 -25.67
N ASN A 124 -9.89 -28.44 -26.14
CA ASN A 124 -10.82 -29.32 -25.46
C ASN A 124 -11.36 -28.93 -24.07
N GLY A 125 -12.64 -28.55 -24.09
CA GLY A 125 -13.67 -29.29 -23.36
C GLY A 125 -13.56 -29.34 -21.83
N THR A 126 -14.49 -28.62 -21.19
CA THR A 126 -14.98 -28.89 -19.82
C THR A 126 -13.97 -28.77 -18.68
N ASP A 127 -13.67 -27.54 -18.24
CA ASP A 127 -13.56 -27.32 -16.79
C ASP A 127 -13.73 -25.84 -16.40
N PHE A 128 -14.96 -25.46 -16.06
CA PHE A 128 -15.24 -24.23 -15.31
C PHE A 128 -14.63 -24.26 -13.88
N ARG A 129 -13.94 -25.35 -13.51
CA ARG A 129 -13.27 -25.56 -12.21
C ARG A 129 -11.77 -25.23 -12.23
N SER A 130 -11.19 -25.01 -13.40
CA SER A 130 -9.74 -24.81 -13.55
C SER A 130 -9.38 -23.33 -13.44
N CYS A 131 -8.58 -23.00 -12.44
CA CYS A 131 -8.06 -21.65 -12.23
C CYS A 131 -7.22 -21.18 -13.43
N PRO A 132 -7.16 -19.87 -13.73
CA PRO A 132 -6.61 -19.33 -14.98
C PRO A 132 -5.08 -19.37 -15.10
N HIS A 133 -4.40 -20.05 -14.18
CA HIS A 133 -2.94 -20.13 -14.18
C HIS A 133 -2.46 -21.39 -14.92
N PRO A 134 -1.36 -21.30 -15.70
CA PRO A 134 -0.88 -22.38 -16.54
C PRO A 134 -0.27 -23.58 -15.77
N ALA A 135 0.04 -23.38 -14.48
CA ALA A 135 0.62 -24.40 -13.60
C ALA A 135 -0.37 -24.75 -12.46
N SER A 136 0.06 -25.50 -11.45
CA SER A 136 -0.76 -25.83 -10.28
C SER A 136 -1.07 -24.60 -9.40
N CYS A 137 -2.20 -24.63 -8.68
CA CYS A 137 -2.60 -23.55 -7.75
C CYS A 137 -1.52 -23.30 -6.68
N SER A 138 -0.95 -24.38 -6.14
CA SER A 138 0.12 -24.32 -5.14
C SER A 138 1.37 -23.63 -5.70
N TYR A 139 1.76 -23.94 -6.94
CA TYR A 139 2.87 -23.27 -7.58
C TYR A 139 2.60 -21.78 -7.81
N ASN A 140 1.38 -21.40 -8.22
CA ASN A 140 1.02 -19.99 -8.40
C ASN A 140 1.08 -19.18 -7.08
N VAL A 141 0.64 -19.79 -5.97
CA VAL A 141 0.72 -19.21 -4.63
C VAL A 141 2.17 -19.15 -4.16
N ALA A 142 2.94 -20.23 -4.30
CA ALA A 142 4.35 -20.29 -3.91
C ALA A 142 5.21 -19.28 -4.69
N LYS A 143 4.99 -19.15 -6.00
CA LYS A 143 5.64 -18.13 -6.84
C LYS A 143 5.24 -16.71 -6.41
N GLY A 144 3.96 -16.52 -6.11
CA GLY A 144 3.41 -15.27 -5.59
C GLY A 144 3.92 -14.92 -4.19
N PHE A 145 4.43 -15.89 -3.43
CA PHE A 145 5.12 -15.66 -2.16
C PHE A 145 6.60 -15.37 -2.38
N ALA A 146 7.32 -16.25 -3.08
CA ALA A 146 8.78 -16.27 -3.13
C ALA A 146 9.39 -15.02 -3.78
N ILE A 147 8.86 -14.58 -4.94
CA ILE A 147 9.40 -13.42 -5.67
C ILE A 147 9.32 -12.13 -4.81
N PRO A 148 8.13 -11.70 -4.34
CA PRO A 148 7.99 -10.50 -3.52
C PRO A 148 8.59 -10.63 -2.13
N PHE A 149 8.66 -11.85 -1.55
CA PHE A 149 9.40 -12.09 -0.31
C PHE A 149 10.89 -11.76 -0.50
N LEU A 150 11.52 -12.32 -1.54
CA LEU A 150 12.92 -12.07 -1.87
C LEU A 150 13.17 -10.61 -2.23
N ALA A 151 12.25 -9.96 -2.94
CA ALA A 151 12.35 -8.54 -3.24
C ALA A 151 12.32 -7.69 -1.96
N GLY A 152 11.36 -7.94 -1.05
CA GLY A 152 11.22 -7.23 0.22
C GLY A 152 12.43 -7.40 1.14
N TYR A 153 12.86 -8.64 1.32
CA TYR A 153 14.04 -8.98 2.10
C TYR A 153 15.33 -8.41 1.47
N GLY A 154 15.49 -8.58 0.16
CA GLY A 154 16.68 -8.20 -0.60
C GLY A 154 16.96 -6.71 -0.61
N VAL A 155 15.94 -5.85 -0.71
CA VAL A 155 16.12 -4.39 -0.68
C VAL A 155 16.75 -3.93 0.64
N ARG A 156 16.24 -4.40 1.78
CA ARG A 156 16.80 -4.03 3.08
C ARG A 156 18.15 -4.69 3.36
N ALA A 157 18.32 -5.96 2.98
CA ALA A 157 19.59 -6.64 3.10
C ALA A 157 20.68 -5.90 2.28
N LEU A 158 20.38 -5.50 1.04
CA LEU A 158 21.28 -4.74 0.18
C LEU A 158 21.62 -3.37 0.78
N LEU A 159 20.64 -2.61 1.26
CA LEU A 159 20.88 -1.33 1.94
C LEU A 159 21.79 -1.49 3.16
N SER A 160 21.54 -2.50 4.00
CA SER A 160 22.36 -2.79 5.18
C SER A 160 23.80 -3.17 4.82
N LEU A 161 23.99 -3.81 3.66
CA LEU A 161 25.29 -4.23 3.15
C LEU A 161 26.06 -3.08 2.49
N VAL A 162 25.36 -2.18 1.80
CA VAL A 162 25.95 -0.98 1.16
C VAL A 162 26.37 0.05 2.22
N SER A 163 25.61 0.20 3.32
CA SER A 163 25.96 1.10 4.43
C SER A 163 26.92 0.50 5.46
N ARG A 164 27.57 -0.63 5.13
CA ARG A 164 28.48 -1.36 6.02
C ARG A 164 29.79 -0.60 6.29
N ARG A 165 30.28 -0.68 7.53
CA ARG A 165 31.61 -0.18 7.94
C ARG A 165 32.61 -1.27 8.42
N GLY A 166 32.23 -2.56 8.46
CA GLY A 166 33.05 -3.69 9.00
C GLY A 166 33.45 -4.76 7.97
N PRO A 167 33.75 -6.03 8.33
CA PRO A 167 33.99 -7.18 7.42
C PRO A 167 32.71 -7.81 6.83
N PHE A 168 32.80 -8.48 5.66
CA PHE A 168 31.64 -8.82 4.80
C PHE A 168 30.83 -9.99 5.34
N THR A 169 31.51 -11.02 5.84
CA THR A 169 30.92 -12.26 6.32
C THR A 169 30.01 -12.03 7.52
N ASP A 170 30.47 -11.25 8.50
CA ASP A 170 29.72 -10.98 9.73
C ASP A 170 28.51 -10.10 9.46
N SER A 171 28.68 -9.11 8.58
CA SER A 171 27.60 -8.22 8.18
C SER A 171 26.57 -8.93 7.31
N LEU A 172 26.98 -9.89 6.47
CA LEU A 172 26.07 -10.75 5.71
C LEU A 172 25.27 -11.67 6.63
N TYR A 173 25.92 -12.36 7.57
CA TYR A 173 25.22 -13.24 8.51
C TYR A 173 24.20 -12.44 9.34
N LYS A 174 24.61 -11.26 9.81
CA LYS A 174 23.72 -10.36 10.56
C LYS A 174 22.57 -9.80 9.71
N ALA A 175 22.81 -9.52 8.43
CA ALA A 175 21.75 -9.12 7.49
C ALA A 175 20.78 -10.27 7.22
N LEU A 176 21.30 -11.49 7.03
CA LEU A 176 20.56 -12.74 6.77
C LEU A 176 19.65 -13.16 7.91
N THR A 177 20.13 -13.06 9.16
CA THR A 177 19.37 -13.53 10.32
C THR A 177 18.58 -12.41 11.00
N SER A 178 18.51 -11.22 10.41
CA SER A 178 17.77 -10.12 11.04
C SER A 178 16.25 -10.35 10.96
N PRO A 179 15.55 -10.40 12.11
CA PRO A 179 14.11 -10.69 12.13
C PRO A 179 13.30 -9.57 11.45
N SER A 180 13.84 -8.35 11.42
CA SER A 180 13.19 -7.19 10.80
C SER A 180 13.09 -7.30 9.27
N HIS A 181 14.12 -7.85 8.59
CA HIS A 181 14.10 -7.99 7.13
C HIS A 181 13.21 -9.14 6.70
N ILE A 182 13.25 -10.25 7.44
CA ILE A 182 12.37 -11.41 7.23
C ILE A 182 10.90 -10.99 7.35
N ARG A 183 10.57 -10.19 8.38
CA ARG A 183 9.21 -9.73 8.64
C ARG A 183 8.63 -8.84 7.54
N GLN A 184 9.47 -8.10 6.82
CA GLN A 184 9.06 -7.36 5.63
C GLN A 184 8.84 -8.25 4.41
N GLY A 185 9.75 -9.19 4.16
CA GLY A 185 9.56 -10.19 3.12
C GLY A 185 8.27 -10.96 3.35
N LEU A 186 8.00 -11.36 4.60
CA LEU A 186 6.79 -12.06 5.01
C LEU A 186 5.53 -11.21 4.78
N PHE A 187 5.59 -9.91 5.08
CA PHE A 187 4.48 -9.01 4.78
C PHE A 187 4.18 -8.95 3.27
N LEU A 188 5.19 -8.66 2.43
CA LEU A 188 4.99 -8.51 0.99
C LEU A 188 4.58 -9.83 0.34
N GLY A 189 5.33 -10.90 0.58
CA GLY A 189 5.02 -12.22 0.03
C GLY A 189 3.71 -12.79 0.58
N GLY A 190 3.47 -12.64 1.88
CA GLY A 190 2.25 -13.11 2.55
C GLY A 190 0.99 -12.47 2.00
N THR A 191 0.99 -11.14 1.81
CA THR A 191 -0.16 -10.40 1.27
C THR A 191 -0.59 -10.95 -0.10
N ILE A 192 0.37 -11.22 -0.99
CA ILE A 192 0.11 -11.68 -2.36
C ILE A 192 -0.26 -13.16 -2.37
N ALA A 193 0.44 -13.98 -1.60
CA ALA A 193 0.16 -15.39 -1.45
C ALA A 193 -1.25 -15.61 -0.90
N MET A 194 -1.64 -14.86 0.14
CA MET A 194 -2.98 -14.90 0.73
C MET A 194 -4.04 -14.44 -0.27
N PHE A 195 -3.79 -13.35 -1.01
CA PHE A 195 -4.72 -12.91 -2.05
C PHE A 195 -4.96 -13.99 -3.11
N ARG A 196 -3.89 -14.59 -3.67
CA ARG A 196 -3.98 -15.65 -4.68
C ARG A 196 -4.63 -16.92 -4.13
N ALA A 197 -4.23 -17.36 -2.93
CA ALA A 197 -4.80 -18.53 -2.26
C ALA A 197 -6.30 -18.35 -2.01
N CYS A 198 -6.70 -17.19 -1.46
CA CYS A 198 -8.11 -16.87 -1.23
C CYS A 198 -8.89 -16.88 -2.53
N LYS A 199 -8.39 -16.25 -3.60
CA LYS A 199 -9.08 -16.27 -4.90
C LYS A 199 -9.22 -17.69 -5.47
N CYS A 200 -8.20 -18.54 -5.35
CA CYS A 200 -8.27 -19.94 -5.80
C CYS A 200 -9.33 -20.73 -5.02
N VAL A 201 -9.32 -20.62 -3.68
CA VAL A 201 -10.29 -21.30 -2.80
C VAL A 201 -11.71 -20.79 -3.07
N LEU A 202 -11.92 -19.47 -3.16
CA LEU A 202 -13.23 -18.90 -3.43
C LEU A 202 -13.77 -19.28 -4.82
N ARG A 203 -12.91 -19.44 -5.82
CA ARG A 203 -13.29 -19.96 -7.15
C ARG A 203 -13.67 -21.44 -7.09
N GLN A 204 -12.94 -22.25 -6.33
CA GLN A 204 -13.27 -23.67 -6.15
C GLN A 204 -14.64 -23.85 -5.46
N ILE A 205 -14.94 -23.03 -4.45
CA ILE A 205 -16.22 -23.09 -3.73
C ILE A 205 -17.37 -22.51 -4.59
N SER A 206 -17.16 -21.35 -5.22
CA SER A 206 -18.23 -20.64 -5.92
C SER A 206 -18.47 -21.11 -7.35
N GLY A 207 -17.52 -21.83 -7.96
CA GLY A 207 -17.55 -22.30 -9.35
C GLY A 207 -17.56 -21.20 -10.41
N ARG A 208 -17.53 -19.91 -10.02
CA ARG A 208 -17.53 -18.73 -10.91
C ARG A 208 -16.66 -17.62 -10.31
N GLU A 209 -16.06 -16.79 -11.15
CA GLU A 209 -15.33 -15.60 -10.69
C GLU A 209 -16.29 -14.41 -10.50
N ARG A 210 -16.30 -13.83 -9.30
CA ARG A 210 -17.06 -12.62 -8.97
C ARG A 210 -16.10 -11.53 -8.47
N HIS A 211 -16.46 -10.26 -8.70
CA HIS A 211 -15.64 -9.11 -8.26
C HIS A 211 -15.39 -9.08 -6.74
N TRP A 212 -16.37 -9.52 -5.94
CA TRP A 212 -16.25 -9.60 -4.47
C TRP A 212 -15.15 -10.56 -3.98
N HIS A 213 -14.68 -11.51 -4.81
CA HIS A 213 -13.55 -12.38 -4.43
C HIS A 213 -12.26 -11.57 -4.24
N SER A 214 -12.08 -10.49 -5.03
CA SER A 214 -10.94 -9.59 -4.90
C SER A 214 -11.01 -8.77 -3.61
N LEU A 215 -12.22 -8.45 -3.14
CA LEU A 215 -12.44 -7.75 -1.89
C LEU A 215 -12.06 -8.63 -0.69
N VAL A 216 -12.57 -9.87 -0.64
CA VAL A 216 -12.26 -10.82 0.44
C VAL A 216 -10.78 -11.18 0.46
N GLY A 217 -10.21 -11.51 -0.70
CA GLY A 217 -8.78 -11.82 -0.82
C GLY A 217 -7.90 -10.64 -0.46
N GLY A 218 -8.31 -9.41 -0.83
CA GLY A 218 -7.59 -8.18 -0.48
C GLY A 218 -7.62 -7.89 1.01
N PHE A 219 -8.75 -8.12 1.67
CA PHE A 219 -8.88 -7.94 3.11
C PHE A 219 -8.01 -8.94 3.87
N LEU A 220 -8.12 -10.24 3.54
CA LEU A 220 -7.32 -11.30 4.16
C LEU A 220 -5.82 -11.14 3.89
N GLY A 221 -5.45 -10.76 2.66
CA GLY A 221 -4.06 -10.41 2.34
C GLY A 221 -3.56 -9.20 3.12
N GLY A 222 -4.40 -8.18 3.30
CA GLY A 222 -4.06 -6.98 4.06
C GLY A 222 -3.78 -7.25 5.54
N LEU A 223 -4.41 -8.26 6.14
CA LEU A 223 -4.12 -8.70 7.51
C LEU A 223 -2.68 -9.22 7.69
N CYS A 224 -1.99 -9.61 6.61
CA CYS A 224 -0.57 -9.93 6.66
C CYS A 224 0.30 -8.74 7.08
N MET A 225 -0.22 -7.50 7.09
CA MET A 225 0.48 -6.33 7.63
C MET A 225 0.70 -6.41 9.15
N THR A 226 0.02 -7.32 9.87
CA THR A 226 0.36 -7.64 11.26
C THR A 226 1.82 -8.07 11.43
N ALA A 227 2.42 -8.69 10.40
CA ALA A 227 3.85 -9.00 10.42
C ALA A 227 4.68 -7.71 10.52
N CYS A 228 4.47 -6.74 9.63
CA CYS A 228 5.23 -5.49 9.62
C CYS A 228 4.29 -4.27 9.60
N PRO A 229 3.76 -3.85 10.76
CA PRO A 229 2.88 -2.69 10.83
C PRO A 229 3.59 -1.43 10.35
N ASN A 230 2.96 -0.70 9.42
CA ASN A 230 3.49 0.55 8.89
C ASN A 230 2.36 1.53 8.57
N SER A 231 2.16 2.50 9.47
CA SER A 231 1.11 3.52 9.35
C SER A 231 1.25 4.38 8.10
N SER A 232 2.46 4.65 7.64
CA SER A 232 2.68 5.45 6.43
C SER A 232 2.18 4.73 5.17
N LEU A 233 2.35 3.40 5.09
CA LEU A 233 1.82 2.60 3.98
C LEU A 233 0.29 2.51 4.03
N ALA A 234 -0.27 2.33 5.23
CA ALA A 234 -1.71 2.33 5.44
C ALA A 234 -2.36 3.64 4.96
N LEU A 235 -1.89 4.77 5.49
CA LEU A 235 -2.38 6.10 5.14
C LEU A 235 -2.19 6.41 3.65
N TYR A 236 -1.04 6.07 3.09
CA TYR A 236 -0.79 6.26 1.67
C TYR A 236 -1.81 5.52 0.80
N LEU A 237 -2.08 4.26 1.11
CA LEU A 237 -3.05 3.47 0.36
C LEU A 237 -4.48 3.99 0.56
N THR A 238 -4.84 4.41 1.77
CA THR A 238 -6.13 5.03 2.07
C THR A 238 -6.34 6.32 1.26
N TRP A 239 -5.35 7.22 1.23
CA TRP A 239 -5.43 8.44 0.42
C TRP A 239 -5.48 8.11 -1.08
N LYS A 240 -4.73 7.11 -1.53
CA LYS A 240 -4.78 6.69 -2.93
C LYS A 240 -6.13 6.08 -3.31
N LEU A 241 -6.79 5.39 -2.38
CA LEU A 241 -8.14 4.89 -2.57
C LEU A 241 -9.16 6.02 -2.73
N ILE A 242 -9.01 7.12 -1.98
CA ILE A 242 -9.90 8.28 -2.09
C ILE A 242 -9.76 8.99 -3.45
N GLU A 243 -8.60 8.89 -4.10
CA GLU A 243 -8.34 9.46 -5.42
C GLU A 243 -9.02 8.69 -6.58
N VAL A 244 -9.41 7.43 -6.36
CA VAL A 244 -9.89 6.46 -7.39
C VAL A 244 -11.41 6.38 -7.48
#